data_AF-A0A4Q3T190-F1
#
_entry.id   AF-A0A4Q3T190-F1
#
_cell.length_a   1.000
_cell.length_b   1.000
_cell.length_c   1.000
_cell.angle_alpha   90.00
_cell.angle_beta   90.00
_cell.angle_gamma   90.00
#
_symmetry.space_group_name_H-M   'P 1'
#
loop_
_entity.id
_entity.type
_entity.pdbx_description
1 polymer ?
#
loop_
_entity_poly.entity_id
_entity_poly.type
_entity_poly.pdbx_seq_one_letter_code
_entity_poly.pdbx_strand_id
1 'polypeptide(L)'
;MKLIFAFTLALSTIALPALAQRPGRTKDAADSANKSQSDLRSKLPAGKSMMIGTFRSRSAVSIPGDLDLIQTTGYGKAGSGAARYVKSDATGETPYRFKAADGQWWELSEDRPHINMFGAVGDGKTDNTAAFQAASDYAAAGTARRNGQGTSIDFSGGGQYVTGTFVLHSGVVFTDSRTVGKGGFSSASSSGALIMPASSIPADSFMIVTDNKANGWGINGLQLAGGGSKSKTGGIKVNGGADWRITNNTFKGWGIEAIVVENASPFVITYNMVQGLNNQEYLVGKKQPTGAIRASGADGNIMNNEFTGSANARGSNAFAVSSEELYLGAAYFKGLQVSRLAFNIYQVADVGLRNPGALNVYTAERFDTNAGHGLYFIDGGSDNTFISAQIIRNSLAADGTYD
;
A
#
# COMPACT_ATOMS: atom_id res chain seq x y z
N MET A 1 47.29 -2.95 -51.12
CA MET A 1 46.31 -1.85 -51.22
C MET A 1 45.33 -2.03 -50.08
N LYS A 2 45.47 -1.26 -48.98
CA LYS A 2 44.66 -1.37 -47.75
C LYS A 2 43.64 -0.23 -47.76
N LEU A 3 42.36 -0.56 -47.88
CA LEU A 3 41.26 0.39 -47.82
C LEU A 3 40.87 0.58 -46.34
N ILE A 4 41.08 1.78 -45.80
CA ILE A 4 40.65 2.17 -44.45
C ILE A 4 39.38 3.01 -44.62
N PHE A 5 38.25 2.49 -44.18
CA PHE A 5 37.00 3.24 -44.05
C PHE A 5 37.03 4.01 -42.73
N ALA A 6 37.14 5.33 -42.79
CA ALA A 6 36.93 6.21 -41.65
C ALA A 6 35.45 6.59 -41.57
N PHE A 7 34.77 6.16 -40.50
CA PHE A 7 33.39 6.53 -40.20
C PHE A 7 33.42 7.74 -39.27
N THR A 8 33.04 8.92 -39.77
CA THR A 8 32.93 10.15 -38.96
C THR A 8 31.50 10.24 -38.42
N LEU A 9 31.31 9.96 -37.12
CA LEU A 9 30.06 10.26 -36.43
C LEU A 9 30.00 11.77 -36.14
N ALA A 10 29.07 12.48 -36.78
CA ALA A 10 28.73 13.84 -36.42
C ALA A 10 27.77 13.82 -35.23
N LEU A 11 28.25 14.15 -34.03
CA LEU A 11 27.38 14.49 -32.89
C LEU A 11 26.76 15.86 -33.17
N SER A 12 25.48 15.88 -33.54
CA SER A 12 24.69 17.11 -33.55
C SER A 12 24.26 17.45 -32.12
N THR A 13 24.88 18.48 -31.55
CA THR A 13 24.45 19.12 -30.30
C THR A 13 23.09 19.79 -30.52
N ILE A 14 22.01 19.09 -30.17
CA ILE A 14 20.69 19.71 -30.07
C ILE A 14 20.70 20.58 -28.81
N ALA A 15 20.84 21.90 -29.00
CA ALA A 15 20.68 22.86 -27.93
C ALA A 15 19.22 22.83 -27.44
N LEU A 16 18.98 22.22 -26.29
CA LEU A 16 17.70 22.34 -25.58
C LEU A 16 17.49 23.83 -25.24
N PRO A 17 16.37 24.45 -25.63
CA PRO A 17 16.07 25.80 -25.19
C PRO A 17 15.99 25.80 -23.66
N ALA A 18 16.77 26.68 -23.03
CA ALA A 18 16.73 26.86 -21.59
C ALA A 18 15.29 27.16 -21.17
N LEU A 19 14.66 26.25 -20.42
CA LEU A 19 13.44 26.55 -19.70
C LEU A 19 13.79 27.67 -18.71
N ALA A 20 13.44 28.90 -19.07
CA ALA A 20 13.50 30.02 -18.17
C ALA A 20 12.62 29.68 -16.95
N GLN A 21 13.26 29.35 -15.83
CA GLN A 21 12.58 29.19 -14.55
C GLN A 21 11.84 30.49 -14.26
N ARG A 22 10.51 30.45 -14.39
CA ARG A 22 9.63 31.59 -14.09
C ARG A 22 9.74 31.88 -12.59
N PRO A 23 10.43 32.94 -12.16
CA PRO A 23 10.59 33.23 -10.74
C PRO A 23 9.24 33.73 -10.22
N GLY A 24 8.69 33.10 -9.18
CA GLY A 24 7.60 33.69 -8.40
C GLY A 24 6.32 32.87 -8.20
N ARG A 25 6.12 31.72 -8.87
CA ARG A 25 4.81 31.01 -8.77
C ARG A 25 4.63 30.07 -7.56
N THR A 26 5.69 29.69 -6.85
CA THR A 26 5.58 28.68 -5.77
C THR A 26 5.32 29.27 -4.39
N LYS A 27 5.68 30.54 -4.14
CA LYS A 27 5.53 31.17 -2.83
C LYS A 27 4.10 31.67 -2.60
N ASP A 28 3.53 32.35 -3.60
CA ASP A 28 2.19 32.96 -3.47
C ASP A 28 1.06 31.92 -3.33
N ALA A 29 1.20 30.74 -3.94
CA ALA A 29 0.22 29.66 -3.82
C ALA A 29 0.27 28.98 -2.44
N ALA A 30 1.48 28.79 -1.88
CA ALA A 30 1.65 28.25 -0.53
C ALA A 30 1.17 29.25 0.53
N ASP A 31 1.47 30.53 0.35
CA ASP A 31 1.03 31.60 1.25
C ASP A 31 -0.50 31.80 1.19
N SER A 32 -1.12 31.66 0.01
CA SER A 32 -2.58 31.72 -0.14
C SER A 32 -3.30 30.52 0.50
N ALA A 33 -2.76 29.30 0.38
CA ALA A 33 -3.31 28.12 1.03
C ALA A 33 -3.23 28.19 2.57
N ASN A 34 -2.11 28.71 3.10
CA ASN A 34 -1.95 28.91 4.54
C ASN A 34 -2.87 30.02 5.08
N LYS A 35 -3.05 31.11 4.34
CA LYS A 35 -3.96 32.21 4.73
C LYS A 35 -5.43 31.76 4.76
N SER A 36 -5.84 30.90 3.83
CA SER A 36 -7.18 30.31 3.85
C SER A 36 -7.42 29.41 5.07
N GLN A 37 -6.42 28.68 5.56
CA GLN A 37 -6.56 27.87 6.77
C GLN A 37 -6.53 28.69 8.06
N SER A 38 -5.72 29.77 8.14
CA SER A 38 -5.73 30.67 9.29
C SER A 38 -7.05 31.42 9.41
N ASP A 39 -7.63 31.86 8.28
CA ASP A 39 -8.90 32.58 8.25
C ASP A 39 -10.11 31.67 8.54
N LEU A 40 -10.01 30.37 8.26
CA LEU A 40 -11.00 29.39 8.70
C LEU A 40 -10.89 29.10 10.21
N ARG A 41 -9.67 29.05 10.75
CA ARG A 41 -9.44 28.85 12.19
C ARG A 41 -9.84 30.05 13.04
N SER A 42 -9.71 31.28 12.53
CA SER A 42 -10.15 32.50 13.23
C SER A 42 -11.67 32.72 13.18
N LYS A 43 -12.39 32.03 12.29
CA LYS A 43 -13.86 32.04 12.19
C LYS A 43 -14.55 30.94 12.98
N LEU A 44 -13.82 30.01 13.58
CA LEU A 44 -14.39 29.16 14.61
C LEU A 44 -14.62 30.07 15.82
N PRO A 45 -15.86 30.25 16.30
CA PRO A 45 -16.08 30.96 17.56
C PRO A 45 -15.17 30.35 18.61
N ALA A 46 -14.67 31.16 19.56
CA ALA A 46 -13.89 30.66 20.70
C ALA A 46 -14.78 29.73 21.53
N GLY A 47 -14.93 28.50 21.04
CA GLY A 47 -15.85 27.51 21.56
C GLY A 47 -15.36 27.13 22.92
N LYS A 48 -16.25 27.15 23.90
CA LYS A 48 -15.95 26.62 25.21
C LYS A 48 -15.56 25.15 25.02
N SER A 49 -14.42 24.77 25.58
CA SER A 49 -13.92 23.41 25.51
C SER A 49 -13.63 22.87 26.91
N MET A 50 -13.80 21.56 27.06
CA MET A 50 -13.54 20.85 28.31
C MET A 50 -12.74 19.59 28.05
N MET A 51 -11.75 19.33 28.92
CA MET A 51 -11.07 18.05 28.96
C MET A 51 -11.87 17.09 29.84
N ILE A 52 -12.15 15.91 29.32
CA ILE A 52 -12.81 14.81 30.04
C ILE A 52 -11.83 13.66 30.22
N GLY A 53 -12.22 12.62 30.97
CA GLY A 53 -11.44 11.42 31.20
C GLY A 53 -11.13 10.62 29.92
N THR A 54 -11.02 9.31 30.03
CA THR A 54 -10.80 8.48 28.85
C THR A 54 -12.10 8.30 28.07
N PHE A 55 -12.01 7.91 26.81
CA PHE A 55 -13.18 7.49 26.02
C PHE A 55 -13.94 6.38 26.77
N ARG A 56 -13.26 5.37 27.31
CA ARG A 56 -13.98 4.31 28.05
C ARG A 56 -14.77 4.82 29.27
N SER A 57 -14.37 5.91 29.93
CA SER A 57 -15.10 6.52 31.05
C SER A 57 -16.09 7.63 30.67
N ARG A 58 -16.21 7.97 29.37
CA ARG A 58 -16.97 9.14 28.86
C ARG A 58 -18.45 9.18 29.24
N SER A 59 -19.14 8.04 29.29
CA SER A 59 -20.60 7.97 29.44
C SER A 59 -21.07 8.34 30.85
N ALA A 60 -20.16 8.35 31.83
CA ALA A 60 -20.44 8.77 33.19
C ALA A 60 -20.26 10.29 33.41
N VAL A 61 -19.77 11.02 32.42
CA VAL A 61 -19.46 12.46 32.53
C VAL A 61 -20.70 13.28 32.15
N SER A 62 -21.12 14.18 33.03
CA SER A 62 -22.08 15.25 32.71
C SER A 62 -21.34 16.40 32.05
N ILE A 63 -21.73 16.76 30.84
CA ILE A 63 -21.07 17.79 30.04
C ILE A 63 -21.97 19.03 30.03
N PRO A 64 -21.47 20.24 30.33
CA PRO A 64 -22.28 21.45 30.22
C PRO A 64 -22.80 21.63 28.79
N GLY A 65 -24.10 21.89 28.66
CA GLY A 65 -24.77 21.94 27.35
C GLY A 65 -24.33 23.10 26.45
N ASP A 66 -23.56 24.05 26.96
CA ASP A 66 -23.00 25.20 26.23
C ASP A 66 -21.60 24.94 25.65
N LEU A 67 -21.04 23.73 25.81
CA LEU A 67 -19.79 23.32 25.17
C LEU A 67 -20.05 22.75 23.78
N ASP A 68 -19.28 23.13 22.77
CA ASP A 68 -19.39 22.55 21.42
C ASP A 68 -18.24 21.58 21.10
N LEU A 69 -17.21 21.59 21.95
CA LEU A 69 -16.00 20.80 21.80
C LEU A 69 -15.60 20.21 23.15
N ILE A 70 -15.23 18.93 23.15
CA ILE A 70 -14.57 18.29 24.28
C ILE A 70 -13.32 17.56 23.81
N GLN A 71 -12.43 17.26 24.75
CA GLN A 71 -11.24 16.47 24.49
C GLN A 71 -11.10 15.36 25.52
N THR A 72 -10.92 14.12 25.07
CA THR A 72 -10.57 13.01 25.96
C THR A 72 -9.08 13.06 26.30
N THR A 73 -8.73 12.60 27.50
CA THR A 73 -7.32 12.39 27.90
C THR A 73 -6.70 11.16 27.25
N GLY A 74 -7.49 10.26 26.67
CA GLY A 74 -7.06 9.00 26.05
C GLY A 74 -8.26 8.13 25.64
N TYR A 75 -8.03 6.98 25.01
CA TYR A 75 -9.09 6.03 24.69
C TYR A 75 -9.40 5.09 25.87
N GLY A 76 -8.45 4.23 26.23
CA GLY A 76 -8.52 3.35 27.40
C GLY A 76 -7.59 3.77 28.54
N LYS A 77 -6.51 4.47 28.21
CA LYS A 77 -5.48 4.96 29.14
C LYS A 77 -5.15 6.41 28.80
N ALA A 78 -5.04 7.27 29.81
CA ALA A 78 -4.62 8.66 29.60
C ALA A 78 -3.26 8.72 28.87
N GLY A 79 -3.13 9.65 27.93
CA GLY A 79 -1.96 9.83 27.08
C GLY A 79 -1.92 8.96 25.83
N SER A 80 -2.83 8.00 25.64
CA SER A 80 -2.93 7.20 24.40
C SER A 80 -4.33 7.31 23.79
N GLY A 81 -4.41 7.78 22.55
CA GLY A 81 -5.69 7.96 21.85
C GLY A 81 -6.53 9.11 22.39
N ALA A 82 -5.89 10.15 22.94
CA ALA A 82 -6.56 11.40 23.26
C ALA A 82 -7.11 12.00 21.97
N ALA A 83 -8.35 12.49 21.98
CA ALA A 83 -8.98 13.02 20.78
C ALA A 83 -10.03 14.08 21.09
N ARG A 84 -10.30 14.93 20.10
CA ARG A 84 -11.36 15.93 20.13
C ARG A 84 -12.67 15.36 19.62
N TYR A 85 -13.75 15.76 20.27
CA TYR A 85 -15.12 15.40 19.91
C TYR A 85 -15.99 16.65 19.84
N VAL A 86 -16.89 16.68 18.88
CA VAL A 86 -17.90 17.73 18.72
C VAL A 86 -19.29 17.15 18.97
N LYS A 87 -20.24 18.01 19.32
CA LYS A 87 -21.65 17.61 19.35
C LYS A 87 -22.07 17.07 17.99
N SER A 88 -22.85 16.01 17.98
CA SER A 88 -23.33 15.35 16.77
C SER A 88 -24.81 15.04 16.92
N ASP A 89 -25.61 15.25 15.88
CA ASP A 89 -27.00 14.79 15.84
C ASP A 89 -27.09 13.29 15.51
N ALA A 90 -25.97 12.67 15.12
CA ALA A 90 -25.92 11.27 14.77
C ALA A 90 -26.03 10.39 16.03
N THR A 91 -26.97 9.44 16.01
CA THR A 91 -27.23 8.54 17.14
C THR A 91 -26.60 7.15 16.95
N GLY A 92 -26.49 6.39 18.03
CA GLY A 92 -25.88 5.05 18.05
C GLY A 92 -24.44 5.10 18.54
N GLU A 93 -24.12 4.30 19.55
CA GLU A 93 -22.75 4.21 20.08
C GLU A 93 -21.83 3.49 19.10
N THR A 94 -20.67 4.07 18.87
CA THR A 94 -19.57 3.47 18.11
C THR A 94 -18.24 3.71 18.84
N PRO A 95 -17.13 3.08 18.44
CA PRO A 95 -15.81 3.39 19.02
C PRO A 95 -15.32 4.83 18.79
N TYR A 96 -16.06 5.66 18.05
CA TYR A 96 -15.74 7.07 17.79
C TYR A 96 -16.94 8.00 18.04
N ARG A 97 -18.03 7.49 18.64
CA ARG A 97 -19.26 8.23 18.94
C ARG A 97 -19.92 7.72 20.20
N PHE A 98 -20.41 8.61 21.06
CA PHE A 98 -21.00 8.22 22.33
C PHE A 98 -22.05 9.20 22.81
N LYS A 99 -22.91 8.72 23.73
CA LYS A 99 -23.85 9.54 24.47
C LYS A 99 -23.28 9.86 25.86
N ALA A 100 -23.20 11.13 26.22
CA ALA A 100 -22.79 11.55 27.56
C ALA A 100 -23.95 11.40 28.57
N ALA A 101 -23.69 11.61 29.86
CA ALA A 101 -24.68 11.39 30.92
C ALA A 101 -25.87 12.37 30.85
N ASP A 102 -25.65 13.55 30.26
CA ASP A 102 -26.65 14.58 29.94
C ASP A 102 -27.55 14.20 28.75
N GLY A 103 -27.23 13.11 28.07
CA GLY A 103 -27.93 12.59 26.91
C GLY A 103 -27.50 13.17 25.57
N GLN A 104 -26.49 14.05 25.54
CA GLN A 104 -25.95 14.62 24.31
C GLN A 104 -25.04 13.63 23.59
N TRP A 105 -25.09 13.65 22.26
CA TRP A 105 -24.25 12.81 21.41
C TRP A 105 -23.00 13.56 20.97
N TRP A 106 -21.86 12.88 21.06
CA TRP A 106 -20.53 13.39 20.78
C TRP A 106 -19.81 12.48 19.81
N GLU A 107 -19.12 13.05 18.84
CA GLU A 107 -18.43 12.31 17.77
C GLU A 107 -17.03 12.84 17.50
N LEU A 108 -16.12 11.92 17.19
CA LEU A 108 -14.72 12.20 16.89
C LEU A 108 -14.62 13.25 15.76
N SER A 109 -13.78 14.26 15.98
CA SER A 109 -13.60 15.41 15.07
C SER A 109 -12.13 15.68 14.79
N GLU A 110 -11.36 14.63 14.52
CA GLU A 110 -9.96 14.75 14.15
C GLU A 110 -9.80 14.72 12.62
N ASP A 111 -8.98 15.65 12.12
CA ASP A 111 -8.64 15.76 10.69
C ASP A 111 -7.79 14.56 10.25
N ARG A 112 -6.85 14.17 11.12
CA ARG A 112 -5.92 13.04 10.97
C ARG A 112 -6.03 12.16 12.21
N PRO A 113 -7.09 11.34 12.30
CA PRO A 113 -7.27 10.45 13.43
C PRO A 113 -6.11 9.44 13.48
N HIS A 114 -5.70 9.11 14.70
CA HIS A 114 -4.67 8.11 14.98
C HIS A 114 -5.33 6.80 15.40
N ILE A 115 -4.75 5.65 15.05
CA ILE A 115 -5.37 4.34 15.33
C ILE A 115 -5.69 4.11 16.83
N ASN A 116 -4.86 4.63 17.74
CA ASN A 116 -5.10 4.58 19.18
C ASN A 116 -6.38 5.31 19.64
N MET A 117 -6.89 6.27 18.86
CA MET A 117 -8.17 6.95 19.14
C MET A 117 -9.38 6.02 18.95
N PHE A 118 -9.18 4.86 18.32
CA PHE A 118 -10.17 3.79 18.16
C PHE A 118 -9.91 2.61 19.09
N GLY A 119 -8.95 2.76 20.01
CA GLY A 119 -8.63 1.77 21.04
C GLY A 119 -7.53 0.78 20.72
N ALA A 120 -6.78 0.99 19.63
CA ALA A 120 -5.56 0.22 19.43
C ALA A 120 -4.52 0.51 20.51
N VAL A 121 -3.78 -0.54 20.89
CA VAL A 121 -2.74 -0.48 21.94
C VAL A 121 -1.35 -0.34 21.34
N GLY A 122 -1.08 -0.99 20.20
CA GLY A 122 0.22 -0.91 19.52
C GLY A 122 1.38 -1.62 20.23
N ASP A 123 1.11 -2.61 21.07
CA ASP A 123 2.11 -3.38 21.84
C ASP A 123 2.65 -4.63 21.10
N GLY A 124 2.21 -4.87 19.86
CA GLY A 124 2.54 -6.04 19.06
C GLY A 124 1.91 -7.35 19.56
N LYS A 125 0.99 -7.31 20.52
CA LYS A 125 0.41 -8.49 21.18
C LYS A 125 -1.11 -8.43 21.33
N THR A 126 -1.63 -7.28 21.73
CA THR A 126 -3.05 -7.04 21.89
C THR A 126 -3.71 -7.02 20.52
N ASP A 127 -4.85 -7.70 20.39
CA ASP A 127 -5.62 -7.69 19.15
C ASP A 127 -6.25 -6.31 18.90
N ASN A 128 -5.91 -5.71 17.77
CA ASN A 128 -6.39 -4.41 17.34
C ASN A 128 -7.44 -4.50 16.22
N THR A 129 -7.90 -5.71 15.83
CA THR A 129 -8.82 -5.90 14.69
C THR A 129 -10.06 -4.98 14.78
N ALA A 130 -10.68 -4.90 15.95
CA ALA A 130 -11.84 -4.03 16.17
C ALA A 130 -11.51 -2.52 16.04
N ALA A 131 -10.31 -2.10 16.45
CA ALA A 131 -9.87 -0.72 16.31
C ALA A 131 -9.58 -0.36 14.83
N PHE A 132 -9.01 -1.29 14.06
CA PHE A 132 -8.81 -1.15 12.62
C PHE A 132 -10.15 -1.02 11.88
N GLN A 133 -11.12 -1.88 12.19
CA GLN A 133 -12.45 -1.79 11.58
C GLN A 133 -13.11 -0.45 11.92
N ALA A 134 -13.11 -0.06 13.20
CA ALA A 134 -13.71 1.21 13.61
C ALA A 134 -13.05 2.45 12.98
N ALA A 135 -11.74 2.42 12.77
CA ALA A 135 -11.03 3.49 12.07
C ALA A 135 -11.44 3.59 10.60
N SER A 136 -11.60 2.44 9.93
CA SER A 136 -12.12 2.35 8.56
C SER A 136 -13.55 2.89 8.48
N ASP A 137 -14.43 2.46 9.40
CA ASP A 137 -15.83 2.90 9.48
C ASP A 137 -15.94 4.43 9.71
N TYR A 138 -15.12 4.98 10.60
CA TYR A 138 -15.05 6.43 10.84
C TYR A 138 -14.62 7.19 9.58
N ALA A 139 -13.54 6.75 8.94
CA ALA A 139 -13.03 7.38 7.73
C ALA A 139 -14.06 7.35 6.60
N ALA A 140 -14.74 6.21 6.43
CA ALA A 140 -15.82 6.02 5.47
C ALA A 140 -17.00 6.95 5.75
N ALA A 141 -17.48 7.01 6.99
CA ALA A 141 -18.57 7.91 7.40
C ALA A 141 -18.19 9.40 7.21
N GLY A 142 -16.92 9.72 7.37
CA GLY A 142 -16.37 11.06 7.13
C GLY A 142 -16.45 11.52 5.67
N THR A 143 -16.39 10.60 4.70
CA THR A 143 -16.44 10.96 3.27
C THR A 143 -17.72 11.72 2.91
N ALA A 144 -18.87 11.30 3.43
CA ALA A 144 -20.14 11.98 3.23
C ALA A 144 -20.13 13.41 3.81
N ARG A 145 -19.42 13.61 4.93
CA ARG A 145 -19.33 14.91 5.62
C ARG A 145 -18.33 15.87 4.96
N ARG A 146 -17.32 15.33 4.28
CA ARG A 146 -16.20 16.10 3.70
C ARG A 146 -16.34 16.25 2.18
N ASN A 147 -17.56 16.25 1.64
CA ASN A 147 -17.82 16.37 0.20
C ASN A 147 -17.06 15.34 -0.64
N GLY A 148 -17.00 14.09 -0.17
CA GLY A 148 -16.28 13.00 -0.82
C GLY A 148 -14.78 12.97 -0.57
N GLN A 149 -14.23 13.90 0.22
CA GLN A 149 -12.83 13.84 0.60
C GLN A 149 -12.62 12.69 1.59
N GLY A 150 -11.72 11.78 1.22
CA GLY A 150 -11.28 10.68 2.06
C GLY A 150 -10.70 11.13 3.40
N THR A 151 -10.54 10.19 4.32
CA THR A 151 -9.86 10.42 5.60
C THR A 151 -8.61 9.56 5.68
N SER A 152 -7.50 10.17 6.08
CA SER A 152 -6.24 9.47 6.33
C SER A 152 -6.15 9.08 7.80
N ILE A 153 -5.98 7.78 8.08
CA ILE A 153 -5.74 7.22 9.41
C ILE A 153 -4.24 7.04 9.59
N ASP A 154 -3.68 7.64 10.64
CA ASP A 154 -2.28 7.46 11.02
C ASP A 154 -2.11 6.22 11.91
N PHE A 155 -1.18 5.35 11.51
CA PHE A 155 -0.80 4.13 12.22
C PHE A 155 0.56 4.25 12.91
N SER A 156 1.13 5.46 12.99
CA SER A 156 2.41 5.65 13.66
C SER A 156 2.40 5.12 15.11
N GLY A 157 3.54 4.66 15.61
CA GLY A 157 3.64 4.09 16.94
C GLY A 157 3.35 2.59 17.03
N GLY A 158 4.37 1.86 17.48
CA GLY A 158 4.25 0.46 17.92
C GLY A 158 3.98 -0.58 16.83
N GLY A 159 3.96 -1.85 17.25
CA GLY A 159 3.52 -2.96 16.42
C GLY A 159 2.02 -3.17 16.59
N GLN A 160 1.30 -3.23 15.50
CA GLN A 160 -0.12 -3.53 15.44
C GLN A 160 -0.31 -5.02 15.19
N TYR A 161 -1.02 -5.68 16.08
CA TYR A 161 -1.36 -7.09 15.96
C TYR A 161 -2.86 -7.22 15.65
N VAL A 162 -3.22 -8.02 14.64
CA VAL A 162 -4.61 -8.23 14.22
C VAL A 162 -4.93 -9.72 14.15
N THR A 163 -6.00 -10.16 14.79
CA THR A 163 -6.40 -11.57 14.83
C THR A 163 -7.37 -12.00 13.74
N GLY A 164 -8.00 -11.03 13.08
CA GLY A 164 -8.99 -11.25 12.03
C GLY A 164 -8.78 -10.39 10.80
N THR A 165 -9.68 -10.57 9.84
CA THR A 165 -9.80 -9.71 8.66
C THR A 165 -10.57 -8.45 9.01
N PHE A 166 -10.13 -7.31 8.48
CA PHE A 166 -10.90 -6.08 8.51
C PHE A 166 -11.14 -5.54 7.09
N VAL A 167 -12.16 -4.70 6.96
CA VAL A 167 -12.64 -4.17 5.68
C VAL A 167 -12.19 -2.73 5.47
N LEU A 168 -11.57 -2.47 4.32
CA LEU A 168 -11.18 -1.15 3.87
C LEU A 168 -12.25 -0.57 2.93
N HIS A 169 -12.84 0.56 3.32
CA HIS A 169 -13.93 1.22 2.60
C HIS A 169 -13.43 2.27 1.59
N SER A 170 -14.34 2.76 0.75
CA SER A 170 -14.07 3.89 -0.16
C SER A 170 -13.58 5.14 0.58
N GLY A 171 -12.62 5.85 0.01
CA GLY A 171 -12.07 7.09 0.57
C GLY A 171 -11.22 6.90 1.83
N VAL A 172 -10.94 5.67 2.25
CA VAL A 172 -10.10 5.41 3.42
C VAL A 172 -8.64 5.32 3.00
N VAL A 173 -7.76 6.12 3.64
CA VAL A 173 -6.32 6.03 3.42
C VAL A 173 -5.64 5.63 4.71
N PHE A 174 -4.89 4.53 4.69
CA PHE A 174 -4.04 4.13 5.80
C PHE A 174 -2.62 4.61 5.55
N THR A 175 -2.03 5.33 6.51
CA THR A 175 -0.69 5.89 6.38
C THR A 175 0.13 5.72 7.65
N ASP A 176 1.45 5.71 7.50
CA ASP A 176 2.36 6.08 8.59
C ASP A 176 2.85 7.51 8.37
N SER A 177 2.93 8.32 9.42
CA SER A 177 3.53 9.66 9.37
C SER A 177 5.03 9.65 9.03
N ARG A 178 5.72 8.51 9.18
CA ARG A 178 7.14 8.34 8.86
C ARG A 178 7.47 8.28 7.36
N THR A 179 6.47 8.31 6.49
CA THR A 179 6.63 7.88 5.08
C THR A 179 7.15 8.94 4.09
N VAL A 180 7.49 10.16 4.51
CA VAL A 180 7.77 11.22 3.51
C VAL A 180 9.21 11.30 3.01
N GLY A 181 10.14 10.38 3.33
CA GLY A 181 11.54 10.71 3.00
C GLY A 181 12.66 9.69 2.90
N LYS A 182 12.49 8.37 3.07
CA LYS A 182 13.64 7.46 2.94
C LYS A 182 13.31 6.17 2.21
N GLY A 183 13.13 6.28 0.89
CA GLY A 183 13.28 5.17 -0.07
C GLY A 183 14.73 4.68 -0.14
N GLY A 184 15.31 4.31 1.00
CA GLY A 184 16.52 3.52 1.04
C GLY A 184 16.14 2.06 0.92
N PHE A 185 16.27 1.51 -0.29
CA PHE A 185 16.14 0.08 -0.62
C PHE A 185 17.22 -0.76 0.08
N SER A 186 17.25 -0.76 1.42
CA SER A 186 18.06 -1.67 2.19
C SER A 186 17.14 -2.60 2.97
N SER A 187 17.46 -3.89 2.92
CA SER A 187 16.80 -4.99 3.62
C SER A 187 16.65 -4.80 5.14
N ALA A 188 17.24 -3.74 5.70
CA ALA A 188 17.18 -3.37 7.11
C ALA A 188 16.18 -2.23 7.43
N SER A 189 15.62 -1.55 6.43
CA SER A 189 14.73 -0.39 6.61
C SER A 189 13.31 -0.80 7.01
N SER A 190 13.19 -1.41 8.19
CA SER A 190 11.94 -1.66 8.91
C SER A 190 11.37 -0.35 9.52
N SER A 191 11.46 0.77 8.81
CA SER A 191 10.71 1.98 9.15
C SER A 191 9.28 1.90 8.62
N GLY A 192 8.29 1.93 9.50
CA GLY A 192 6.87 1.80 9.15
C GLY A 192 6.08 1.16 10.29
N ALA A 193 4.78 1.41 10.35
CA ALA A 193 3.90 0.78 11.32
C ALA A 193 3.78 -0.68 10.93
N LEU A 194 4.15 -1.57 11.85
CA LEU A 194 4.13 -3.01 11.60
C LEU A 194 2.73 -3.54 11.89
N ILE A 195 2.07 -4.13 10.90
CA ILE A 195 0.81 -4.85 11.04
C ILE A 195 1.10 -6.34 10.83
N MET A 196 0.82 -7.13 11.86
CA MET A 196 1.05 -8.57 11.87
C MET A 196 -0.27 -9.31 12.08
N PRO A 197 -0.58 -10.33 11.25
CA PRO A 197 -1.68 -11.23 11.52
C PRO A 197 -1.30 -12.15 12.68
N ALA A 198 -2.29 -12.44 13.51
CA ALA A 198 -2.21 -13.54 14.45
C ALA A 198 -2.23 -14.88 13.73
N SER A 199 -1.82 -15.93 14.44
CA SER A 199 -2.01 -17.31 13.99
C SER A 199 -3.49 -17.71 13.84
N SER A 200 -4.42 -16.86 14.30
CA SER A 200 -5.87 -17.12 14.25
C SER A 200 -6.56 -16.68 12.96
N ILE A 201 -5.91 -15.91 12.07
CA ILE A 201 -6.51 -15.62 10.77
C ILE A 201 -6.65 -16.95 10.01
N PRO A 202 -7.85 -17.31 9.53
CA PRO A 202 -8.04 -18.60 8.86
C PRO A 202 -7.12 -18.74 7.65
N ALA A 203 -6.72 -19.98 7.38
CA ALA A 203 -6.03 -20.30 6.14
C ALA A 203 -6.83 -19.80 4.93
N ASP A 204 -6.12 -19.40 3.88
CA ASP A 204 -6.66 -18.85 2.63
C ASP A 204 -7.48 -17.55 2.80
N SER A 205 -7.33 -16.87 3.93
CA SER A 205 -7.92 -15.55 4.19
C SER A 205 -6.89 -14.43 4.05
N PHE A 206 -7.39 -13.20 3.91
CA PHE A 206 -6.57 -11.99 3.79
C PHE A 206 -6.70 -11.14 5.04
N MET A 207 -5.60 -10.55 5.49
CA MET A 207 -5.61 -9.63 6.62
C MET A 207 -6.47 -8.38 6.32
N ILE A 208 -6.33 -7.85 5.11
CA ILE A 208 -7.08 -6.69 4.63
C ILE A 208 -7.93 -7.12 3.45
N VAL A 209 -9.22 -6.82 3.50
CA VAL A 209 -10.14 -6.98 2.36
C VAL A 209 -10.78 -5.63 2.07
N THR A 210 -11.02 -5.31 0.80
CA THR A 210 -11.78 -4.10 0.44
C THR A 210 -13.26 -4.40 0.28
N ASP A 211 -14.09 -3.39 0.50
CA ASP A 211 -15.48 -3.41 0.05
C ASP A 211 -15.57 -3.72 -1.44
N ASN A 212 -16.68 -4.35 -1.86
CA ASN A 212 -16.95 -4.54 -3.27
C ASN A 212 -17.06 -3.17 -3.96
N LYS A 213 -16.19 -2.93 -4.95
CA LYS A 213 -16.09 -1.67 -5.68
C LYS A 213 -15.68 -0.45 -4.83
N ALA A 214 -14.82 -0.64 -3.83
CA ALA A 214 -14.27 0.47 -3.05
C ALA A 214 -13.42 1.41 -3.93
N ASN A 215 -13.68 2.72 -3.88
CA ASN A 215 -13.00 3.73 -4.68
C ASN A 215 -12.17 4.71 -3.84
N GLY A 216 -11.10 5.26 -4.41
CA GLY A 216 -10.39 6.38 -3.79
C GLY A 216 -9.70 6.06 -2.45
N TRP A 217 -9.37 4.80 -2.20
CA TRP A 217 -8.69 4.35 -0.98
C TRP A 217 -7.18 4.22 -1.19
N GLY A 218 -6.41 4.11 -0.10
CA GLY A 218 -4.98 3.87 -0.24
C GLY A 218 -4.29 3.30 0.98
N ILE A 219 -3.13 2.70 0.76
CA ILE A 219 -2.23 2.19 1.81
C ILE A 219 -0.82 2.70 1.51
N ASN A 220 -0.26 3.47 2.45
CA ASN A 220 1.02 4.15 2.26
C ASN A 220 1.95 3.99 3.47
N GLY A 221 3.14 3.44 3.26
CA GLY A 221 4.19 3.45 4.29
C GLY A 221 4.06 2.44 5.41
N LEU A 222 3.27 1.39 5.22
CA LEU A 222 3.05 0.37 6.23
C LEU A 222 3.98 -0.83 6.02
N GLN A 223 4.20 -1.57 7.09
CA GLN A 223 4.78 -2.91 7.01
C GLN A 223 3.69 -3.93 7.28
N LEU A 224 3.46 -4.79 6.30
CA LEU A 224 2.47 -5.85 6.35
C LEU A 224 3.24 -7.17 6.40
N ALA A 225 3.40 -7.71 7.60
CA ALA A 225 4.21 -8.90 7.82
C ALA A 225 3.31 -10.10 8.13
N GLY A 226 3.30 -11.13 7.29
CA GLY A 226 2.64 -12.39 7.55
C GLY A 226 3.32 -13.22 8.64
N GLY A 227 2.71 -14.36 8.99
CA GLY A 227 3.22 -15.30 10.01
C GLY A 227 4.47 -16.10 9.62
N GLY A 228 5.16 -15.73 8.54
CA GLY A 228 6.35 -16.41 8.03
C GLY A 228 6.02 -17.63 7.16
N SER A 229 6.95 -18.60 7.10
CA SER A 229 6.84 -19.78 6.21
C SER A 229 5.67 -20.72 6.50
N LYS A 230 5.05 -20.60 7.67
CA LYS A 230 3.86 -21.37 8.05
C LYS A 230 2.57 -20.58 7.85
N SER A 231 2.67 -19.32 7.43
CA SER A 231 1.49 -18.52 7.16
C SER A 231 0.66 -19.20 6.08
N LYS A 232 -0.66 -19.15 6.21
CA LYS A 232 -1.58 -19.55 5.15
C LYS A 232 -2.46 -18.37 4.74
N THR A 233 -2.06 -17.17 5.14
CA THR A 233 -2.84 -15.95 5.01
C THR A 233 -2.16 -15.02 4.03
N GLY A 234 -2.97 -14.22 3.36
CA GLY A 234 -2.54 -13.20 2.41
C GLY A 234 -2.58 -11.82 3.04
N GLY A 235 -1.90 -10.89 2.40
CA GLY A 235 -1.83 -9.51 2.88
C GLY A 235 -3.12 -8.76 2.60
N ILE A 236 -3.35 -8.43 1.34
CA ILE A 236 -4.45 -7.57 0.88
C ILE A 236 -5.23 -8.29 -0.22
N LYS A 237 -6.57 -8.26 -0.14
CA LYS A 237 -7.47 -8.62 -1.24
C LYS A 237 -8.35 -7.44 -1.67
N VAL A 238 -8.25 -7.08 -2.94
CA VAL A 238 -9.04 -6.04 -3.59
C VAL A 238 -10.20 -6.67 -4.37
N ASN A 239 -11.44 -6.30 -4.02
CA ASN A 239 -12.68 -6.78 -4.61
C ASN A 239 -13.29 -5.69 -5.53
N GLY A 240 -12.57 -5.37 -6.60
CA GLY A 240 -12.94 -4.36 -7.56
C GLY A 240 -12.69 -2.92 -7.13
N GLY A 241 -13.33 -1.98 -7.84
CA GLY A 241 -13.24 -0.56 -7.57
C GLY A 241 -12.15 0.15 -8.36
N ALA A 242 -11.98 1.43 -8.09
CA ALA A 242 -11.25 2.38 -8.91
C ALA A 242 -10.43 3.37 -8.06
N ASP A 243 -9.47 4.04 -8.67
CA ASP A 243 -8.74 5.18 -8.12
C ASP A 243 -8.04 4.93 -6.78
N TRP A 244 -7.55 3.70 -6.58
CA TRP A 244 -6.85 3.34 -5.35
C TRP A 244 -5.33 3.17 -5.54
N ARG A 245 -4.59 3.31 -4.44
CA ARG A 245 -3.13 3.25 -4.44
C ARG A 245 -2.54 2.45 -3.28
N ILE A 246 -1.64 1.53 -3.58
CA ILE A 246 -0.76 0.84 -2.62
C ILE A 246 0.67 1.31 -2.88
N THR A 247 1.27 2.08 -1.97
CA THR A 247 2.60 2.67 -2.20
C THR A 247 3.52 2.67 -0.99
N ASN A 248 4.83 2.59 -1.21
CA ASN A 248 5.84 2.69 -0.14
C ASN A 248 5.65 1.68 0.99
N ASN A 249 5.04 0.52 0.73
CA ASN A 249 4.81 -0.50 1.76
C ASN A 249 5.87 -1.59 1.69
N THR A 250 6.10 -2.26 2.83
CA THR A 250 6.87 -3.49 2.89
C THR A 250 5.95 -4.66 3.19
N PHE A 251 5.93 -5.66 2.33
CA PHE A 251 5.23 -6.93 2.54
C PHE A 251 6.26 -7.99 2.92
N LYS A 252 6.07 -8.73 4.00
CA LYS A 252 7.05 -9.73 4.44
C LYS A 252 6.41 -11.03 4.90
N GLY A 253 6.95 -12.19 4.52
CA GLY A 253 6.61 -13.46 5.18
C GLY A 253 5.16 -13.91 4.99
N TRP A 254 4.57 -13.63 3.83
CA TRP A 254 3.25 -14.14 3.46
C TRP A 254 3.38 -15.57 2.92
N GLY A 255 2.36 -16.39 3.20
CA GLY A 255 2.33 -17.79 2.79
C GLY A 255 1.34 -18.11 1.67
N ILE A 256 0.55 -17.11 1.26
CA ILE A 256 -0.12 -17.06 -0.04
C ILE A 256 0.34 -15.80 -0.80
N GLU A 257 -0.56 -15.08 -1.47
CA GLU A 257 -0.25 -13.81 -2.11
C GLU A 257 -0.22 -12.64 -1.10
N ALA A 258 0.74 -11.72 -1.29
CA ALA A 258 0.79 -10.49 -0.50
C ALA A 258 -0.31 -9.50 -0.94
N ILE A 259 -0.61 -9.45 -2.24
CA ILE A 259 -1.66 -8.62 -2.82
C ILE A 259 -2.45 -9.44 -3.86
N VAL A 260 -3.77 -9.47 -3.74
CA VAL A 260 -4.68 -9.99 -4.75
C VAL A 260 -5.59 -8.87 -5.24
N VAL A 261 -5.72 -8.72 -6.55
CA VAL A 261 -6.57 -7.75 -7.22
C VAL A 261 -7.56 -8.46 -8.14
N GLU A 262 -8.85 -8.28 -7.91
CA GLU A 262 -9.92 -8.85 -8.71
C GLU A 262 -10.81 -7.73 -9.23
N ASN A 263 -11.03 -7.63 -10.55
CA ASN A 263 -12.02 -6.73 -11.18
C ASN A 263 -11.88 -5.23 -10.87
N ALA A 264 -10.67 -4.70 -10.72
CA ALA A 264 -10.41 -3.32 -10.32
C ALA A 264 -9.77 -2.47 -11.44
N SER A 265 -10.23 -1.24 -11.63
CA SER A 265 -9.66 -0.29 -12.59
C SER A 265 -10.14 1.16 -12.36
N PRO A 266 -9.28 2.19 -12.47
CA PRO A 266 -7.81 2.10 -12.55
C PRO A 266 -7.19 1.90 -11.15
N PHE A 267 -5.97 1.36 -11.09
CA PHE A 267 -5.22 1.26 -9.83
C PHE A 267 -3.73 1.58 -9.95
N VAL A 268 -3.06 1.83 -8.81
CA VAL A 268 -1.60 2.03 -8.75
C VAL A 268 -0.98 1.23 -7.61
N ILE A 269 -0.02 0.35 -7.94
CA ILE A 269 0.86 -0.32 -6.98
C ILE A 269 2.30 0.11 -7.27
N THR A 270 2.89 0.94 -6.42
CA THR A 270 4.22 1.50 -6.69
C THR A 270 5.14 1.61 -5.49
N TYR A 271 6.45 1.50 -5.70
CA TYR A 271 7.44 1.69 -4.62
C TYR A 271 7.24 0.77 -3.41
N ASN A 272 6.67 -0.43 -3.61
CA ASN A 272 6.54 -1.41 -2.54
C ASN A 272 7.73 -2.38 -2.57
N MET A 273 8.11 -2.88 -1.40
CA MET A 273 9.07 -3.96 -1.25
C MET A 273 8.34 -5.22 -0.80
N VAL A 274 8.47 -6.33 -1.53
CA VAL A 274 7.90 -7.62 -1.12
C VAL A 274 9.02 -8.60 -0.84
N GLN A 275 9.06 -9.12 0.39
CA GLN A 275 10.15 -9.95 0.90
C GLN A 275 9.68 -11.30 1.44
N GLY A 276 10.47 -12.35 1.18
CA GLY A 276 10.37 -13.61 1.92
C GLY A 276 9.03 -14.33 1.78
N LEU A 277 8.51 -14.38 0.56
CA LEU A 277 7.37 -15.25 0.22
C LEU A 277 7.79 -16.70 0.36
N ASN A 278 7.17 -17.42 1.28
CA ASN A 278 7.53 -18.80 1.62
C ASN A 278 6.37 -19.73 1.27
N ASN A 279 6.09 -19.80 -0.02
CA ASN A 279 4.87 -20.38 -0.56
C ASN A 279 4.99 -21.89 -0.91
N GLN A 280 6.10 -22.53 -0.56
CA GLN A 280 6.51 -23.79 -1.19
C GLN A 280 5.64 -25.00 -0.84
N GLU A 281 5.49 -25.37 0.44
CA GLU A 281 4.84 -26.65 0.77
C GLU A 281 3.32 -26.58 0.69
N TYR A 282 2.72 -25.47 1.10
CA TYR A 282 1.26 -25.34 1.19
C TYR A 282 0.59 -25.24 -0.19
N LEU A 283 1.18 -24.48 -1.11
CA LEU A 283 0.56 -24.20 -2.41
C LEU A 283 0.91 -25.21 -3.49
N VAL A 284 2.06 -25.89 -3.40
CA VAL A 284 2.38 -27.05 -4.25
C VAL A 284 1.33 -28.14 -4.09
N GLY A 285 0.87 -28.41 -2.86
CA GLY A 285 -0.24 -29.34 -2.62
C GLY A 285 -1.56 -28.91 -3.27
N LYS A 286 -1.76 -27.61 -3.49
CA LYS A 286 -2.97 -27.03 -4.11
C LYS A 286 -2.85 -26.77 -5.61
N LYS A 287 -1.67 -26.97 -6.21
CA LYS A 287 -1.37 -26.61 -7.62
C LYS A 287 -1.69 -25.14 -7.94
N GLN A 288 -1.59 -24.25 -6.96
CA GLN A 288 -1.87 -22.83 -7.18
C GLN A 288 -0.59 -22.08 -7.53
N PRO A 289 -0.60 -21.24 -8.58
CA PRO A 289 0.52 -20.38 -8.88
C PRO A 289 0.75 -19.40 -7.74
N THR A 290 2.01 -19.15 -7.41
CA THR A 290 2.38 -18.35 -6.24
C THR A 290 3.07 -17.08 -6.70
N GLY A 291 2.52 -15.92 -6.36
CA GLY A 291 3.13 -14.62 -6.61
C GLY A 291 2.93 -13.68 -5.42
N ALA A 292 3.82 -12.69 -5.27
CA ALA A 292 3.65 -11.53 -4.41
C ALA A 292 2.34 -10.81 -4.72
N ILE A 293 2.09 -10.60 -6.01
CA ILE A 293 0.94 -9.87 -6.52
C ILE A 293 0.22 -10.76 -7.52
N ARG A 294 -1.08 -10.94 -7.31
CA ARG A 294 -1.99 -11.55 -8.28
C ARG A 294 -3.00 -10.50 -8.74
N ALA A 295 -3.18 -10.33 -10.04
CA ALA A 295 -4.25 -9.48 -10.56
C ALA A 295 -5.03 -10.16 -11.69
N SER A 296 -6.36 -10.06 -11.64
CA SER A 296 -7.28 -10.70 -12.58
C SER A 296 -8.47 -9.79 -12.90
N GLY A 297 -8.80 -9.67 -14.18
CA GLY A 297 -9.89 -8.78 -14.65
C GLY A 297 -9.66 -7.30 -14.28
N ALA A 298 -8.42 -6.89 -14.11
CA ALA A 298 -8.04 -5.59 -13.56
C ALA A 298 -7.24 -4.77 -14.57
N ASP A 299 -7.26 -3.45 -14.45
CA ASP A 299 -6.45 -2.52 -15.23
C ASP A 299 -5.85 -1.45 -14.32
N GLY A 300 -4.54 -1.23 -14.44
CA GLY A 300 -3.79 -0.35 -13.57
C GLY A 300 -2.29 -0.42 -13.78
N ASN A 301 -1.56 0.33 -12.95
CA ASN A 301 -0.12 0.48 -13.04
C ASN A 301 0.59 -0.24 -11.90
N ILE A 302 1.57 -1.08 -12.23
CA ILE A 302 2.46 -1.72 -11.26
C ILE A 302 3.89 -1.30 -11.62
N MET A 303 4.46 -0.39 -10.83
CA MET A 303 5.70 0.31 -11.18
C MET A 303 6.65 0.41 -10.00
N ASN A 304 7.96 0.36 -10.22
CA ASN A 304 8.97 0.69 -9.20
C ASN A 304 8.87 -0.15 -7.91
N ASN A 305 8.35 -1.39 -8.00
CA ASN A 305 8.32 -2.30 -6.86
C ASN A 305 9.59 -3.14 -6.84
N GLU A 306 10.04 -3.49 -5.64
CA GLU A 306 11.16 -4.39 -5.38
C GLU A 306 10.62 -5.72 -4.85
N PHE A 307 11.09 -6.83 -5.41
CA PHE A 307 10.77 -8.17 -4.94
C PHE A 307 12.06 -8.85 -4.52
N THR A 308 12.15 -9.26 -3.26
CA THR A 308 13.33 -9.94 -2.72
C THR A 308 12.95 -11.24 -2.01
N GLY A 309 13.87 -12.20 -2.04
CA GLY A 309 13.66 -13.52 -1.48
C GLY A 309 13.52 -14.54 -2.58
N SER A 310 14.38 -15.55 -2.47
CA SER A 310 14.35 -16.75 -3.30
C SER A 310 12.95 -17.35 -3.22
N ALA A 311 12.17 -17.19 -4.29
CA ALA A 311 11.27 -18.26 -4.70
C ALA A 311 12.21 -19.45 -4.93
N ASN A 312 12.47 -20.22 -3.87
CA ASN A 312 13.50 -21.24 -3.86
C ASN A 312 13.01 -22.40 -4.68
N ALA A 313 12.98 -22.23 -6.01
CA ALA A 313 12.56 -23.21 -7.00
C ALA A 313 13.58 -24.35 -7.06
N ARG A 314 13.81 -25.04 -5.93
CA ARG A 314 14.38 -26.39 -5.92
C ARG A 314 13.31 -27.32 -6.46
N GLY A 315 13.12 -27.28 -7.77
CA GLY A 315 12.11 -28.04 -8.49
C GLY A 315 11.88 -27.39 -9.85
N SER A 316 12.70 -27.78 -10.82
CA SER A 316 12.62 -27.43 -12.24
C SER A 316 11.37 -28.03 -12.92
N ASN A 317 10.18 -27.76 -12.37
CA ASN A 317 8.93 -28.07 -13.03
C ASN A 317 8.35 -26.75 -13.52
N ALA A 318 8.63 -26.44 -14.78
CA ALA A 318 7.97 -25.39 -15.52
C ALA A 318 6.45 -25.49 -15.29
N PHE A 319 5.88 -24.48 -14.64
CA PHE A 319 4.44 -24.42 -14.40
C PHE A 319 3.74 -24.29 -15.76
N ALA A 320 3.00 -25.33 -16.15
CA ALA A 320 2.15 -25.30 -17.32
C ALA A 320 0.87 -24.54 -17.00
N VAL A 321 0.66 -23.44 -17.70
CA VAL A 321 -0.44 -22.52 -17.42
C VAL A 321 -1.17 -22.13 -18.70
N SER A 322 -2.50 -22.08 -18.64
CA SER A 322 -3.40 -21.77 -19.77
C SER A 322 -3.15 -20.40 -20.42
N SER A 323 -3.74 -20.21 -21.60
CA SER A 323 -3.36 -19.29 -22.67
C SER A 323 -3.51 -17.77 -22.44
N GLU A 324 -3.64 -17.26 -21.21
CA GLU A 324 -3.93 -15.83 -20.94
C GLU A 324 -3.16 -15.24 -19.73
N GLU A 325 -2.01 -15.81 -19.37
CA GLU A 325 -1.43 -15.66 -18.03
C GLU A 325 0.05 -15.24 -18.02
N LEU A 326 0.37 -14.11 -17.38
CA LEU A 326 1.72 -13.55 -17.23
C LEU A 326 2.36 -13.96 -15.90
N TYR A 327 3.58 -14.48 -15.93
CA TYR A 327 4.36 -14.84 -14.74
C TYR A 327 5.65 -14.03 -14.65
N LEU A 328 5.74 -13.17 -13.66
CA LEU A 328 7.03 -12.75 -13.14
C LEU A 328 7.33 -13.70 -11.98
N GLY A 329 8.57 -14.13 -11.73
CA GLY A 329 8.89 -15.10 -10.66
C GLY A 329 8.42 -14.71 -9.24
N ALA A 330 7.82 -13.51 -9.08
CA ALA A 330 7.08 -13.03 -7.92
C ALA A 330 5.72 -12.37 -8.23
N ALA A 331 5.12 -12.45 -9.43
CA ALA A 331 3.80 -11.88 -9.70
C ALA A 331 3.05 -12.64 -10.80
N TYR A 332 1.72 -12.74 -10.66
CA TYR A 332 0.83 -13.47 -11.55
C TYR A 332 -0.27 -12.54 -12.10
N PHE A 333 -0.44 -12.49 -13.42
CA PHE A 333 -1.43 -11.63 -14.07
C PHE A 333 -2.28 -12.41 -15.06
N LYS A 334 -3.60 -12.19 -15.06
CA LYS A 334 -4.54 -12.80 -16.01
C LYS A 334 -5.52 -11.77 -16.57
N GLY A 335 -5.67 -11.73 -17.89
CA GLY A 335 -6.65 -10.86 -18.58
C GLY A 335 -6.42 -9.37 -18.34
N LEU A 336 -5.16 -8.93 -18.34
CA LEU A 336 -4.76 -7.58 -17.94
C LEU A 336 -4.44 -6.72 -19.17
N GLN A 337 -5.09 -5.57 -19.31
CA GLN A 337 -4.68 -4.53 -20.27
C GLN A 337 -3.68 -3.60 -19.60
N VAL A 338 -2.42 -4.01 -19.48
CA VAL A 338 -1.41 -3.19 -18.81
C VAL A 338 -0.93 -2.09 -19.76
N SER A 339 -1.25 -0.84 -19.46
CA SER A 339 -0.70 0.31 -20.19
C SER A 339 0.81 0.52 -19.93
N ARG A 340 1.32 0.10 -18.76
CA ARG A 340 2.75 0.15 -18.41
C ARG A 340 3.12 -0.84 -17.29
N LEU A 341 4.14 -1.67 -17.52
CA LEU A 341 4.74 -2.56 -16.54
C LEU A 341 6.22 -2.21 -16.36
N ALA A 342 6.64 -1.90 -15.12
CA ALA A 342 8.04 -1.62 -14.79
C ALA A 342 8.41 -2.19 -13.42
N PHE A 343 9.47 -3.00 -13.38
CA PHE A 343 9.95 -3.62 -12.14
C PHE A 343 11.48 -3.66 -12.09
N ASN A 344 11.99 -3.63 -10.87
CA ASN A 344 13.39 -3.93 -10.58
C ASN A 344 13.43 -5.30 -9.90
N ILE A 345 14.17 -6.20 -10.51
CA ILE A 345 14.29 -7.58 -10.06
C ILE A 345 15.70 -7.82 -9.54
N TYR A 346 15.79 -8.24 -8.28
CA TYR A 346 17.04 -8.63 -7.63
C TYR A 346 16.94 -10.09 -7.21
N GLN A 347 17.78 -10.97 -7.79
CA GLN A 347 17.96 -12.36 -7.37
C GLN A 347 16.72 -13.28 -7.52
N VAL A 348 16.14 -13.38 -8.72
CA VAL A 348 15.18 -14.48 -9.02
C VAL A 348 15.85 -15.59 -9.82
N ALA A 349 15.28 -16.78 -9.67
CA ALA A 349 15.51 -17.92 -10.55
C ALA A 349 14.99 -17.59 -11.95
N ASP A 350 13.69 -17.63 -12.27
CA ASP A 350 13.25 -17.39 -13.66
C ASP A 350 12.17 -16.30 -13.79
N VAL A 351 12.13 -15.62 -14.94
CA VAL A 351 11.07 -14.67 -15.32
C VAL A 351 10.51 -15.08 -16.69
N GLY A 352 9.20 -15.29 -16.79
CA GLY A 352 8.58 -15.88 -17.98
C GLY A 352 7.24 -15.26 -18.37
N LEU A 353 7.16 -14.54 -19.49
CA LEU A 353 5.87 -14.07 -20.00
C LEU A 353 5.26 -15.13 -20.93
N ARG A 354 4.01 -15.53 -20.68
CA ARG A 354 3.26 -16.43 -21.56
C ARG A 354 2.00 -15.74 -22.07
N ASN A 355 1.80 -15.67 -23.39
CA ASN A 355 0.63 -15.02 -24.02
C ASN A 355 0.34 -13.59 -23.47
N PRO A 356 1.29 -12.64 -23.57
CA PRO A 356 1.12 -11.30 -22.99
C PRO A 356 -0.01 -10.44 -23.62
N GLY A 357 -0.74 -10.93 -24.62
CA GLY A 357 -1.74 -10.14 -25.34
C GLY A 357 -1.12 -8.94 -26.08
N ALA A 358 -1.92 -7.89 -26.28
CA ALA A 358 -1.48 -6.61 -26.85
C ALA A 358 -0.86 -5.72 -25.76
N LEU A 359 0.38 -6.02 -25.38
CA LEU A 359 1.14 -5.26 -24.40
C LEU A 359 1.97 -4.20 -25.15
N ASN A 360 1.57 -2.93 -25.06
CA ASN A 360 2.13 -1.88 -25.93
C ASN A 360 3.59 -1.51 -25.60
N VAL A 361 3.98 -1.52 -24.31
CA VAL A 361 5.35 -1.17 -23.88
C VAL A 361 5.76 -1.93 -22.63
N TYR A 362 6.89 -2.63 -22.71
CA TYR A 362 7.59 -3.22 -21.56
C TYR A 362 8.89 -2.44 -21.31
N THR A 363 9.14 -2.04 -20.05
CA THR A 363 10.40 -1.38 -19.65
C THR A 363 10.91 -1.96 -18.34
N ALA A 364 12.03 -2.66 -18.38
CA ALA A 364 12.79 -3.02 -17.20
C ALA A 364 13.98 -2.07 -17.06
N GLU A 365 14.13 -1.42 -15.91
CA GLU A 365 15.26 -0.53 -15.62
C GLU A 365 16.50 -1.31 -15.18
N ARG A 366 16.31 -2.44 -14.49
CA ARG A 366 17.39 -3.31 -14.01
C ARG A 366 16.94 -4.77 -13.86
N PHE A 367 17.78 -5.68 -14.34
CA PHE A 367 17.59 -7.12 -14.25
C PHE A 367 18.88 -7.77 -13.74
N ASP A 368 18.92 -8.14 -12.45
CA ASP A 368 20.05 -8.86 -11.85
C ASP A 368 19.60 -10.31 -11.56
N THR A 369 19.98 -11.27 -12.43
CA THR A 369 19.82 -12.71 -12.17
C THR A 369 21.05 -13.30 -11.49
N ASN A 370 20.86 -14.38 -10.74
CA ASN A 370 21.98 -15.24 -10.35
C ASN A 370 22.32 -16.15 -11.55
N ALA A 371 23.59 -16.56 -11.68
CA ALA A 371 24.09 -17.38 -12.79
C ALA A 371 23.17 -18.57 -13.16
N GLY A 372 22.88 -18.72 -14.46
CA GLY A 372 22.09 -19.84 -15.03
C GLY A 372 20.62 -19.56 -15.34
N HIS A 373 20.19 -18.29 -15.33
CA HIS A 373 18.78 -17.92 -15.36
C HIS A 373 18.48 -16.79 -16.36
N GLY A 374 17.43 -16.98 -17.18
CA GLY A 374 17.06 -16.10 -18.29
C GLY A 374 15.67 -15.47 -18.17
N LEU A 375 15.43 -14.44 -19.00
CA LEU A 375 14.10 -13.92 -19.30
C LEU A 375 13.54 -14.70 -20.50
N TYR A 376 12.42 -15.40 -20.30
CA TYR A 376 11.79 -16.20 -21.35
C TYR A 376 10.47 -15.57 -21.80
N PHE A 377 10.24 -15.53 -23.11
CA PHE A 377 8.96 -15.18 -23.71
C PHE A 377 8.42 -16.40 -24.43
N ILE A 378 7.19 -16.81 -24.10
CA ILE A 378 6.51 -17.95 -24.74
C ILE A 378 5.22 -17.40 -25.34
N ASP A 379 5.03 -17.61 -26.65
CA ASP A 379 3.81 -17.25 -27.39
C ASP A 379 3.46 -15.74 -27.37
N GLY A 380 4.40 -14.86 -27.77
CA GLY A 380 4.13 -13.43 -27.93
C GLY A 380 3.35 -13.10 -29.21
N GLY A 381 2.35 -12.23 -29.12
CA GLY A 381 1.70 -11.62 -30.30
C GLY A 381 2.67 -10.74 -31.11
N SER A 382 2.35 -10.49 -32.39
CA SER A 382 3.25 -9.81 -33.36
C SER A 382 3.62 -8.37 -33.03
N ASP A 383 2.92 -7.71 -32.11
CA ASP A 383 2.95 -6.25 -31.93
C ASP A 383 3.64 -5.79 -30.63
N ASN A 384 4.36 -6.68 -29.96
CA ASN A 384 5.03 -6.35 -28.70
C ASN A 384 6.35 -5.60 -28.94
N THR A 385 6.45 -4.35 -28.46
CA THR A 385 7.70 -3.59 -28.47
C THR A 385 8.43 -3.75 -27.13
N PHE A 386 9.59 -4.40 -27.17
CA PHE A 386 10.47 -4.54 -26.02
C PHE A 386 11.49 -3.40 -25.97
N ILE A 387 11.47 -2.61 -24.89
CA ILE A 387 12.48 -1.59 -24.62
C ILE A 387 13.18 -2.00 -23.33
N SER A 388 14.22 -2.83 -23.45
CA SER A 388 15.12 -3.11 -22.32
C SER A 388 16.04 -1.91 -22.11
N ALA A 389 16.10 -1.37 -20.89
CA ALA A 389 17.29 -0.62 -20.51
C ALA A 389 18.48 -1.59 -20.47
N GLN A 390 19.66 -1.04 -20.76
CA GLN A 390 20.98 -1.67 -20.71
C GLN A 390 21.09 -2.81 -19.68
N ILE A 391 21.48 -4.01 -20.10
CA ILE A 391 21.92 -5.08 -19.19
C ILE A 391 23.26 -4.60 -18.61
N ILE A 392 23.28 -4.12 -17.37
CA ILE A 392 24.47 -3.45 -16.80
C ILE A 392 25.41 -4.43 -16.07
N ARG A 393 24.96 -5.64 -15.69
CA ARG A 393 25.84 -6.66 -15.06
C ARG A 393 25.43 -8.09 -15.38
N ASN A 394 26.30 -8.80 -16.11
CA ASN A 394 26.43 -10.25 -16.02
C ASN A 394 27.21 -10.57 -14.74
N SER A 395 26.66 -11.38 -13.84
CA SER A 395 27.46 -11.92 -12.74
C SER A 395 28.57 -12.79 -13.33
N LEU A 396 29.82 -12.60 -12.87
CA LEU A 396 30.91 -13.52 -13.19
C LEU A 396 30.50 -14.92 -12.74
N ALA A 397 30.43 -15.88 -13.66
CA ALA A 397 30.37 -17.29 -13.32
C ALA A 397 31.62 -17.65 -12.49
N ALA A 398 31.54 -18.72 -11.69
CA ALA A 398 32.63 -19.17 -10.83
C ALA A 398 33.92 -19.52 -11.60
N ASP A 399 33.82 -19.72 -12.91
CA ASP A 399 34.94 -19.99 -13.83
C ASP A 399 35.56 -18.72 -14.47
N GLY A 400 35.08 -17.53 -14.10
CA GLY A 400 35.59 -16.27 -14.62
C GLY A 400 34.98 -15.82 -15.95
N THR A 401 33.97 -16.53 -16.47
CA THR A 401 33.24 -16.13 -17.67
C THR A 401 32.05 -15.22 -17.33
N TYR A 402 31.71 -14.31 -18.23
CA TYR A 402 30.48 -13.51 -18.15
C TYR A 402 29.40 -14.25 -18.95
N ASP A 403 28.27 -14.54 -18.29
CA ASP A 403 27.11 -15.21 -18.88
C ASP A 403 25.99 -14.21 -19.13
#